data_AF-A0A251WAW8-F1
#
_entry.id   AF-A0A251WAW8-F1
#
_cell.length_a   1.000
_cell.length_b   1.000
_cell.length_c   1.000
_cell.angle_alpha   90.00
_cell.angle_beta   90.00
_cell.angle_gamma   90.00
#
_symmetry.space_group_name_H-M   'P 1'
#
loop_
_entity.id
_entity.type
_entity.pdbx_description
1 polymer ?
#
loop_
_entity_poly.entity_id
_entity_poly.type
_entity_poly.pdbx_seq_one_letter_code
_entity_poly.pdbx_strand_id
1 'polypeptide(L)'
;MATGLREGMAAIAQRGLMQPQESMLETNKKSNSLYIGIPKEISFQECRIALTPLSVALLVNNGHRVVIESGAGNGANFTDKDYSEQGAQISFSKKDVYAADIIVKIAPPTLEEIGLMHKGQTLISALQI
;
A
#
# COMPACT_ATOMS: atom_id res chain seq x y z
N MET A 1 -11.53 -58.90 -17.98
CA MET A 1 -10.50 -57.83 -18.07
C MET A 1 -10.80 -56.60 -17.20
N ALA A 2 -12.04 -56.35 -16.74
CA ALA A 2 -12.37 -55.15 -15.95
C ALA A 2 -12.01 -55.21 -14.45
N THR A 3 -11.73 -56.40 -13.90
CA THR A 3 -11.53 -56.62 -12.45
C THR A 3 -10.14 -56.18 -11.97
N GLY A 4 -9.07 -56.46 -12.74
CA GLY A 4 -7.71 -56.09 -12.36
C GLY A 4 -7.41 -54.58 -12.42
N LEU A 5 -8.16 -53.82 -13.23
CA LEU A 5 -8.03 -52.36 -13.29
C LEU A 5 -8.57 -51.69 -12.02
N ARG A 6 -9.65 -52.23 -11.45
CA ARG A 6 -10.25 -51.76 -10.19
C ARG A 6 -9.35 -52.05 -8.98
N GLU A 7 -8.70 -53.22 -8.96
CA GLU A 7 -7.75 -53.57 -7.90
C GLU A 7 -6.47 -52.72 -7.96
N GLY A 8 -5.93 -52.47 -9.15
CA GLY A 8 -4.78 -51.59 -9.34
C GLY A 8 -5.06 -50.14 -8.93
N MET A 9 -6.24 -49.61 -9.28
CA MET A 9 -6.67 -48.28 -8.85
C MET A 9 -6.89 -48.21 -7.33
N ALA A 10 -7.43 -49.26 -6.72
CA ALA A 10 -7.60 -49.33 -5.26
C ALA A 10 -6.26 -49.32 -4.53
N ALA A 11 -5.25 -50.04 -5.04
CA ALA A 11 -3.91 -50.07 -4.45
C ALA A 11 -3.18 -48.71 -4.55
N ILE A 12 -3.37 -47.98 -5.66
CA ILE A 12 -2.81 -46.62 -5.84
C ILE A 12 -3.50 -45.64 -4.89
N ALA A 13 -4.83 -45.71 -4.76
CA ALA A 13 -5.58 -44.88 -3.81
C ALA A 13 -5.16 -45.13 -2.35
N GLN A 14 -4.94 -46.40 -1.97
CA GLN A 14 -4.42 -46.76 -0.65
C GLN A 14 -3.02 -46.20 -0.40
N ARG A 15 -2.14 -46.17 -1.42
CA ARG A 15 -0.82 -45.53 -1.30
C ARG A 15 -0.92 -44.02 -1.16
N GLY A 16 -1.83 -43.37 -1.89
CA GLY A 16 -2.06 -41.92 -1.77
C GLY A 16 -2.55 -41.51 -0.38
N LEU A 17 -3.39 -42.33 0.25
CA LEU A 17 -3.88 -42.11 1.62
C LEU A 17 -2.80 -42.28 2.70
N MET A 18 -1.73 -43.03 2.40
CA MET A 18 -0.61 -43.29 3.31
C MET A 18 0.59 -42.38 3.05
N GLN A 19 0.47 -41.40 2.15
CA GLN A 19 1.50 -40.37 1.98
C GLN A 19 1.40 -39.34 3.11
N PRO A 20 2.53 -39.00 3.76
CA PRO A 20 2.53 -37.95 4.77
C PRO A 20 2.19 -36.62 4.09
N GLN A 21 1.13 -35.98 4.57
CA GLN A 21 0.74 -34.65 4.12
C GLN A 21 1.73 -33.62 4.65
N GLU A 22 2.08 -32.64 3.83
CA GLU A 22 2.90 -31.52 4.26
C GLU A 22 2.16 -30.73 5.35
N SER A 23 2.80 -30.54 6.50
CA SER A 23 2.27 -29.69 7.55
C SER A 23 2.44 -28.23 7.13
N MET A 24 1.36 -27.58 6.74
CA MET A 24 1.36 -26.14 6.51
C MET A 24 1.47 -25.45 7.87
N LEU A 25 2.66 -24.97 8.21
CA LEU A 25 2.84 -24.07 9.35
C LEU A 25 2.05 -22.80 9.08
N GLU A 26 1.16 -22.39 9.98
CA GLU A 26 0.46 -21.10 9.85
C GLU A 26 1.51 -19.99 9.78
N THR A 27 1.70 -19.42 8.58
CA THR A 27 2.48 -18.20 8.46
C THR A 27 1.66 -17.13 9.17
N ASN A 28 2.18 -16.60 10.27
CA ASN A 28 1.58 -15.45 10.91
C ASN A 28 1.42 -14.36 9.84
N LYS A 29 0.19 -14.05 9.45
CA LYS A 29 -0.11 -12.94 8.54
C LYS A 29 0.28 -11.69 9.31
N LYS A 30 1.53 -11.21 9.15
CA LYS A 30 1.93 -9.92 9.70
C LYS A 30 1.05 -8.86 9.04
N SER A 31 0.03 -8.44 9.76
CA SER A 31 -0.76 -7.25 9.44
C SER A 31 0.14 -6.04 9.74
N ASN A 32 1.10 -5.78 8.87
CA ASN A 32 1.88 -4.56 8.95
C ASN A 32 1.00 -3.45 8.35
N SER A 33 0.26 -2.76 9.20
CA SER A 33 -0.40 -1.51 8.81
C SER A 33 0.68 -0.47 8.53
N LEU A 34 0.65 0.13 7.34
CA LEU A 34 1.59 1.16 6.93
C LEU A 34 0.91 2.52 7.13
N TYR A 35 1.65 3.51 7.59
CA TYR A 35 1.17 4.89 7.65
C TYR A 35 1.84 5.72 6.54
N ILE A 36 1.04 6.15 5.57
CA ILE A 36 1.49 6.75 4.32
C ILE A 36 0.99 8.19 4.24
N GLY A 37 1.90 9.15 4.06
CA GLY A 37 1.63 10.57 3.89
C GLY A 37 1.83 11.03 2.45
N ILE A 38 0.87 11.80 1.94
CA ILE A 38 0.90 12.42 0.60
C ILE A 38 0.79 13.94 0.77
N PRO A 39 1.92 14.68 0.78
CA PRO A 39 1.91 16.12 0.89
C PRO A 39 1.50 16.77 -0.44
N LYS A 40 1.07 18.03 -0.37
CA LYS A 40 0.81 18.84 -1.55
C LYS A 40 2.12 19.22 -2.23
N GLU A 41 2.19 19.05 -3.55
CA GLU A 41 3.34 19.49 -4.31
C GLU A 41 3.45 21.02 -4.36
N ILE A 42 4.68 21.50 -4.17
CA ILE A 42 5.02 22.93 -4.17
C ILE A 42 5.97 23.31 -5.32
N SER A 43 6.43 22.32 -6.07
CA SER A 43 7.33 22.51 -7.20
C SER A 43 6.66 23.28 -8.33
N PHE A 44 7.42 24.16 -8.98
CA PHE A 44 6.90 25.00 -10.05
C PHE A 44 6.31 24.15 -11.19
N GLN A 45 5.06 24.47 -11.57
CA GLN A 45 4.29 23.76 -12.60
C GLN A 45 4.01 22.27 -12.34
N GLU A 46 4.22 21.78 -11.11
CA GLU A 46 3.85 20.42 -10.76
C GLU A 46 2.36 20.34 -10.39
N CYS A 47 1.59 19.64 -11.21
CA CYS A 47 0.16 19.44 -11.03
C CYS A 47 -0.21 17.98 -10.74
N ARG A 48 0.76 17.06 -10.75
CA ARG A 48 0.49 15.64 -10.51
C ARG A 48 0.36 15.36 -9.02
N ILE A 49 -0.24 14.22 -8.71
CA ILE A 49 -0.32 13.65 -7.36
C ILE A 49 0.21 12.22 -7.37
N ALA A 50 0.86 11.81 -6.29
CA ALA A 50 1.53 10.52 -6.19
C ALA A 50 0.58 9.32 -6.25
N LEU A 51 -0.61 9.42 -5.66
CA LEU A 51 -1.62 8.36 -5.65
C LEU A 51 -2.97 8.92 -6.06
N THR A 52 -3.65 8.21 -6.96
CA THR A 52 -5.04 8.51 -7.33
C THR A 52 -6.01 8.00 -6.25
N PRO A 53 -7.25 8.52 -6.18
CA PRO A 53 -8.25 8.05 -5.22
C PRO A 53 -8.45 6.52 -5.23
N LEU A 54 -8.44 5.90 -6.42
CA LEU A 54 -8.53 4.43 -6.56
C LEU A 54 -7.34 3.70 -5.94
N SER A 55 -6.13 4.26 -6.07
CA SER A 55 -4.93 3.68 -5.46
C SER A 55 -4.98 3.80 -3.94
N VAL A 56 -5.52 4.90 -3.43
CA VAL A 56 -5.76 5.10 -2.00
C VAL A 56 -6.79 4.10 -1.46
N ALA A 57 -7.89 3.89 -2.18
CA ALA A 57 -8.90 2.90 -1.83
C ALA A 57 -8.29 1.49 -1.69
N LEU A 58 -7.40 1.12 -2.61
CA LEU A 58 -6.70 -0.16 -2.54
C LEU A 58 -5.84 -0.27 -1.28
N LEU A 59 -5.06 0.75 -0.95
CA LEU A 59 -4.20 0.76 0.24
C LEU A 59 -5.03 0.69 1.53
N VAL A 60 -6.09 1.48 1.63
CA VAL A 60 -7.00 1.51 2.78
C VAL A 60 -7.70 0.16 2.94
N ASN A 61 -8.18 -0.44 1.85
CA ASN A 61 -8.82 -1.75 1.87
C ASN A 61 -7.86 -2.90 2.27
N ASN A 62 -6.55 -2.72 2.06
CA ASN A 62 -5.52 -3.65 2.56
C ASN A 62 -5.10 -3.36 4.01
N GLY A 63 -5.75 -2.42 4.72
CA GLY A 63 -5.49 -2.12 6.13
C GLY A 63 -4.38 -1.10 6.38
N HIS A 64 -3.95 -0.36 5.35
CA HIS A 64 -3.00 0.74 5.50
C HIS A 64 -3.72 2.06 5.78
N ARG A 65 -3.03 2.97 6.44
CA ARG A 65 -3.54 4.31 6.76
C ARG A 65 -2.91 5.30 5.78
N VAL A 66 -3.75 6.08 5.10
CA VAL A 66 -3.30 7.11 4.17
C VAL A 66 -3.75 8.47 4.67
N VAL A 67 -2.80 9.41 4.81
CA VAL A 67 -3.06 10.83 5.13
C VAL A 67 -2.64 11.69 3.95
N ILE A 68 -3.48 12.66 3.58
CA ILE A 68 -3.30 13.51 2.40
C ILE A 68 -3.44 14.98 2.82
N GLU A 69 -2.55 15.84 2.34
CA GLU A 69 -2.67 17.28 2.55
C GLU A 69 -3.88 17.84 1.80
N SER A 70 -4.67 18.69 2.45
CA SER A 70 -5.82 19.35 1.82
C SER A 70 -5.40 20.13 0.57
N GLY A 71 -6.12 19.91 -0.52
CA GLY A 71 -5.87 20.50 -1.82
C GLY A 71 -4.67 19.93 -2.57
N ALA A 72 -4.04 18.84 -2.11
CA ALA A 72 -2.95 18.18 -2.84
C ALA A 72 -3.38 17.65 -4.20
N GLY A 73 -4.63 17.17 -4.32
CA GLY A 73 -5.17 16.60 -5.55
C GLY A 73 -5.68 17.61 -6.56
N ASN A 74 -5.82 18.89 -6.19
CA ASN A 74 -6.51 19.89 -7.02
C ASN A 74 -5.86 20.06 -8.39
N GLY A 75 -4.52 20.01 -8.47
CA GLY A 75 -3.79 20.10 -9.74
C GLY A 75 -4.06 18.93 -10.68
N ALA A 76 -4.44 17.78 -10.14
CA ALA A 76 -4.73 16.55 -10.89
C ALA A 76 -6.23 16.32 -11.08
N ASN A 77 -7.08 17.33 -10.82
CA ASN A 77 -8.54 17.26 -10.85
C ASN A 77 -9.15 16.24 -9.88
N PHE A 78 -8.51 16.02 -8.72
CA PHE A 78 -9.07 15.26 -7.62
C PHE A 78 -9.32 16.17 -6.42
N THR A 79 -10.55 16.16 -5.92
CA THR A 79 -10.94 16.94 -4.75
C THR A 79 -10.59 16.20 -3.46
N ASP A 80 -10.48 16.93 -2.35
CA ASP A 80 -10.32 16.34 -1.01
C ASP A 80 -11.45 15.35 -0.68
N LYS A 81 -12.66 15.64 -1.19
CA LYS A 81 -13.82 14.77 -1.04
C LYS A 81 -13.58 13.41 -1.69
N ASP A 82 -13.06 13.38 -2.92
CA ASP A 82 -12.76 12.15 -3.65
C ASP A 82 -11.82 11.24 -2.87
N TYR A 83 -10.84 11.79 -2.15
CA TYR A 83 -9.95 11.02 -1.29
C TYR A 83 -10.61 10.58 0.02
N SER A 84 -11.35 11.48 0.67
CA SER A 84 -12.03 11.17 1.93
C SER A 84 -13.06 10.05 1.77
N GLU A 85 -13.77 10.00 0.63
CA GLU A 85 -14.74 8.96 0.32
C GLU A 85 -14.08 7.59 0.10
N GLN A 86 -12.79 7.55 -0.25
CA GLN A 86 -12.00 6.33 -0.36
C GLN A 86 -11.29 5.95 0.96
N GLY A 87 -11.58 6.66 2.05
CA GLY A 87 -11.06 6.37 3.39
C GLY A 87 -9.71 7.02 3.71
N ALA A 88 -9.25 7.97 2.90
CA ALA A 88 -8.07 8.77 3.23
C ALA A 88 -8.38 9.77 4.35
N GLN A 89 -7.40 10.04 5.21
CA GLN A 89 -7.48 11.12 6.20
C GLN A 89 -7.00 12.43 5.55
N ILE A 90 -7.87 13.43 5.46
CA ILE A 90 -7.47 14.76 4.99
C ILE A 90 -6.88 15.56 6.14
N SER A 91 -5.67 16.08 5.96
CA SER A 91 -5.00 16.95 6.93
C SER A 91 -4.82 18.35 6.37
N PHE A 92 -5.08 19.36 7.20
CA PHE A 92 -4.86 20.77 6.90
C PHE A 92 -3.45 21.24 7.32
N SER A 93 -2.70 20.40 8.02
CA SER A 93 -1.36 20.69 8.52
C SER A 93 -0.35 19.82 7.78
N LYS A 94 0.57 20.47 7.04
CA LYS A 94 1.69 19.79 6.39
C LYS A 94 2.50 18.96 7.39
N LYS A 95 2.68 19.44 8.63
CA LYS A 95 3.40 18.71 9.68
C LYS A 95 2.78 17.36 9.99
N ASP A 96 1.45 17.27 9.98
CA ASP A 96 0.74 16.04 10.33
C ASP A 96 0.86 14.99 9.23
N VAL A 97 0.97 15.44 7.96
CA VAL A 97 1.24 14.56 6.82
C VAL A 97 2.67 14.01 6.89
N TYR A 98 3.63 14.88 7.21
CA TYR A 98 5.04 14.50 7.39
C TYR A 98 5.31 13.70 8.68
N ALA A 99 4.31 13.51 9.54
CA ALA A 99 4.39 12.59 10.68
C ALA A 99 4.18 11.11 10.28
N ALA A 100 3.85 10.82 9.01
CA ALA A 100 3.68 9.46 8.51
C ALA A 100 5.00 8.69 8.39
N ASP A 101 4.97 7.36 8.46
CA ASP A 101 6.18 6.53 8.35
C ASP A 101 6.76 6.52 6.92
N ILE A 102 5.89 6.69 5.92
CA ILE A 102 6.23 6.71 4.50
C ILE A 102 5.70 7.99 3.88
N ILE A 103 6.55 8.75 3.20
CA ILE A 103 6.16 9.94 2.42
C ILE A 103 6.28 9.60 0.94
N VAL A 104 5.21 9.85 0.19
CA VAL A 104 5.18 9.63 -1.26
C VAL A 104 4.97 10.97 -1.95
N LYS A 105 5.97 11.36 -2.76
CA LYS A 105 6.01 12.61 -3.53
C LYS A 105 6.35 12.33 -4.99
N ILE A 106 6.06 13.30 -5.83
CA ILE A 106 6.49 13.33 -7.22
C ILE A 106 7.84 14.05 -7.34
N ALA A 107 7.92 15.27 -6.83
CA ALA A 107 9.10 16.11 -6.93
C ALA A 107 10.05 15.90 -5.72
N PRO A 108 11.35 16.19 -5.88
CA PRO A 108 12.29 16.12 -4.78
C PRO A 108 11.83 17.06 -3.64
N PRO A 109 11.99 16.64 -2.37
CA PRO A 109 11.57 17.46 -1.24
C PRO A 109 12.43 18.73 -1.15
N THR A 110 11.81 19.85 -0.78
CA THR A 110 12.54 21.08 -0.52
C THR A 110 13.27 21.03 0.82
N LEU A 111 14.20 21.97 1.07
CA LEU A 111 14.89 22.08 2.36
C LEU A 111 13.91 22.26 3.54
N GLU A 112 12.81 22.98 3.32
CA GLU A 112 11.77 23.17 4.33
C GLU A 112 11.02 21.87 4.62
N GLU A 113 10.70 21.09 3.58
CA GLU A 113 10.06 19.78 3.71
C GLU A 113 10.98 18.77 4.41
N ILE A 114 12.27 18.77 4.09
CA ILE A 114 13.28 17.95 4.77
C ILE A 114 13.33 18.27 6.26
N GLY A 115 13.14 19.53 6.64
CA GLY A 115 13.06 19.95 8.05
C GLY A 115 11.86 19.38 8.82
N LEU A 116 10.81 18.92 8.12
CA LEU A 116 9.64 18.26 8.72
C LEU A 116 9.79 16.74 8.82
N MET A 117 10.76 16.18 8.09
CA MET A 117 11.02 14.73 8.08
C MET A 117 11.71 14.28 9.35
N HIS A 118 11.54 13.00 9.69
CA HIS A 118 12.12 12.42 10.89
C HIS A 118 12.93 11.14 10.58
N LYS A 119 13.81 10.78 11.51
CA LYS A 119 14.70 9.63 11.35
C LYS A 119 13.91 8.33 11.26
N GLY A 120 14.23 7.49 10.27
CA GLY A 120 13.56 6.20 10.03
C GLY A 120 12.36 6.28 9.09
N GLN A 121 12.00 7.49 8.65
CA GLN A 121 10.96 7.70 7.64
C GLN A 121 11.44 7.24 6.26
N THR A 122 10.55 6.60 5.50
CA THR A 122 10.81 6.21 4.10
C THR A 122 10.32 7.29 3.16
N LEU A 123 11.15 7.73 2.23
CA LEU A 123 10.77 8.67 1.16
C LEU A 123 10.73 7.95 -0.18
N ILE A 124 9.61 8.10 -0.89
CA ILE A 124 9.46 7.67 -2.28
C ILE A 124 9.23 8.94 -3.11
N SER A 125 10.24 9.34 -3.88
CA SER A 125 10.18 10.50 -4.77
C SER A 125 11.25 10.44 -5.86
N ALA A 126 11.09 11.23 -6.93
CA ALA A 126 12.16 11.48 -7.88
C ALA A 126 13.23 12.37 -7.24
N LEU A 127 14.43 11.82 -7.01
CA LEU A 127 15.54 12.54 -6.36
C LEU A 127 16.55 13.13 -7.36
N GLN A 128 16.24 13.16 -8.67
CA GLN A 128 17.13 13.79 -9.63
C GLN A 128 17.24 15.28 -9.31
N ILE A 129 18.41 15.63 -8.77
CA ILE A 129 18.89 16.96 -8.39
C ILE A 129 19.95 17.37 -9.39
#